data_AF-A0A5C6D3Q8-F1
#
_entry.id   AF-A0A5C6D3Q8-F1
#
_cell.length_a   1.000
_cell.length_b   1.000
_cell.length_c   1.000
_cell.angle_alpha   90.00
_cell.angle_beta   90.00
_cell.angle_gamma   90.00
#
_symmetry.space_group_name_H-M   'P 1'
#
loop_
_entity.id
_entity.type
_entity.pdbx_description
1 polymer ?
#
loop_
_entity_poly.entity_id
_entity_poly.type
_entity_poly.pdbx_seq_one_letter_code
_entity_poly.pdbx_strand_id
1 'polypeptide(L)' 'MIRKLIVMAAVLVVLHCMTASPASARVISSRNPFRSYNISGINYGSMQWESSHRGRSNYQYRSGRSGFRRR' A
#
# COMPACT_ATOMS: atom_id res chain seq x y z
N MET A 1 -36.98 22.70 6.08
CA MET A 1 -36.55 21.36 5.59
C MET A 1 -35.21 21.43 4.85
N ILE A 2 -34.98 22.44 4.01
CA ILE A 2 -33.74 22.63 3.21
C ILE A 2 -32.44 22.63 4.03
N ARG A 3 -32.38 23.28 5.20
CA ARG A 3 -31.18 23.26 6.07
C ARG A 3 -30.75 21.85 6.47
N LYS A 4 -31.70 20.95 6.76
CA LYS A 4 -31.42 19.57 7.15
C LYS A 4 -30.84 18.77 5.96
N LEU A 5 -31.32 19.06 4.74
CA LEU A 5 -30.80 18.45 3.51
C LEU A 5 -29.38 18.90 3.21
N ILE A 6 -29.06 20.19 3.39
CA ILE A 6 -27.70 20.71 3.18
C ILE A 6 -26.72 20.07 4.17
N VAL A 7 -27.10 19.97 5.44
CA VAL A 7 -26.27 19.33 6.47
C VAL A 7 -26.08 17.84 6.16
N MET A 8 -27.13 17.12 5.75
CA MET A 8 -27.02 15.72 5.33
C MET A 8 -26.09 15.55 4.12
N ALA A 9 -26.21 16.40 3.10
CA ALA A 9 -25.35 16.34 1.93
C ALA A 9 -23.88 16.60 2.29
N ALA A 10 -23.60 17.57 3.15
CA ALA A 10 -22.24 17.85 3.61
C ALA A 10 -21.64 16.67 4.38
N VAL A 11 -22.42 16.02 5.26
CA VAL A 11 -21.98 14.84 6.01
C VAL A 11 -21.64 13.68 5.07
N LEU A 12 -22.48 13.44 4.04
CA LEU A 12 -22.24 12.38 3.07
C LEU A 12 -20.96 12.60 2.24
N VAL A 13 -20.71 13.84 1.82
CA VAL A 13 -19.47 14.20 1.10
C VAL A 13 -18.24 13.95 1.98
N VAL A 14 -18.28 14.40 3.23
CA VAL A 14 -17.19 14.18 4.19
C VAL A 14 -16.95 12.68 4.41
N LEU A 15 -18.01 11.90 4.60
CA LEU A 15 -17.89 10.44 4.75
C LEU A 15 -17.23 9.80 3.53
N HIS A 16 -17.57 10.25 2.33
CA HIS A 16 -17.00 9.73 1.08
C HIS A 16 -15.52 10.08 0.91
N CYS A 17 -15.08 11.26 1.35
CA CYS A 17 -13.67 11.62 1.32
C CYS A 17 -12.83 10.78 2.31
N MET A 18 -13.45 10.25 3.37
CA MET A 18 -12.77 9.44 4.38
C MET A 18 -12.66 7.95 3.99
N THR A 19 -13.26 7.50 2.89
CA THR A 19 -13.14 6.11 2.40
C THR A 19 -11.88 5.88 1.57
N ALA A 20 -10.85 6.72 1.71
CA ALA A 20 -9.55 6.55 1.06
C ALA A 20 -9.06 5.11 1.27
N SER A 21 -8.99 4.35 0.17
CA SER A 21 -8.60 2.94 0.22
C SER A 21 -7.18 2.86 0.78
N PRO A 22 -6.90 1.99 1.77
CA PRO A 22 -5.57 1.87 2.32
C PRO A 22 -4.60 1.49 1.21
N ALA A 23 -3.60 2.34 0.98
CA ALA A 23 -2.52 2.05 0.07
C ALA A 23 -1.83 0.77 0.53
N SER A 24 -2.05 -0.34 -0.17
CA SER A 24 -1.47 -1.62 0.18
C SER A 24 0.02 -1.58 -0.10
N ALA A 25 0.84 -1.74 0.94
CA ALA A 25 2.28 -1.84 0.79
C ALA A 25 2.62 -3.06 -0.08
N ARG A 26 3.19 -2.82 -1.26
CA ARG A 26 3.59 -3.90 -2.18
C ARG A 26 4.90 -4.50 -1.68
N VAL A 27 4.91 -5.81 -1.46
CA VAL A 27 6.13 -6.53 -1.09
C VAL A 27 7.11 -6.48 -2.28
N ILE A 28 8.30 -5.93 -2.07
CA ILE A 28 9.38 -5.89 -3.07
C ILE A 28 10.31 -7.09 -2.86
N SER A 29 10.68 -7.77 -3.93
CA SER A 29 11.58 -8.93 -3.89
C SER A 29 12.95 -8.55 -3.35
N SER A 30 13.57 -9.44 -2.56
CA SER A 30 14.96 -9.26 -2.13
C SER A 30 15.97 -9.29 -3.29
N ARG A 31 15.57 -9.89 -4.43
CA ARG A 31 16.37 -9.98 -5.66
C ARG A 31 16.24 -8.75 -6.56
N ASN A 32 15.37 -7.80 -6.22
CA ASN A 32 15.18 -6.59 -6.99
C ASN A 32 16.38 -5.66 -6.77
N PRO A 33 17.20 -5.38 -7.81
CA PRO A 33 18.36 -4.51 -7.67
C PRO A 33 17.96 -3.06 -7.36
N PHE A 34 16.69 -2.69 -7.63
CA PHE A 34 16.17 -1.37 -7.39
C PHE A 34 15.54 -1.16 -6.02
N ARG A 35 15.47 -2.18 -5.16
CA ARG A 35 14.73 -2.13 -3.88
C ARG A 35 15.26 -1.11 -2.87
N SER A 36 16.55 -0.76 -2.97
CA SER A 36 17.27 0.04 -1.97
C SER A 36 17.59 1.46 -2.42
N TYR A 37 17.19 1.85 -3.64
CA TYR A 37 17.38 3.23 -4.06
C TYR A 37 16.44 4.11 -3.22
N ASN A 38 17.05 5.01 -2.45
CA ASN A 38 16.34 5.99 -1.67
C ASN A 38 15.86 7.10 -2.59
N ILE A 39 14.58 7.05 -2.89
CA ILE A 39 13.89 8.18 -3.49
C ILE A 39 12.81 8.58 -2.50
N SER A 40 12.59 9.88 -2.34
CA SER A 40 11.60 10.44 -1.40
C SER A 40 10.14 10.02 -1.69
N GLY A 41 9.89 9.22 -2.74
CA GLY A 41 8.56 8.77 -3.19
C GLY A 41 8.53 7.33 -3.72
N ILE A 42 7.62 7.07 -4.69
CA ILE A 42 7.39 5.72 -5.22
C ILE A 42 8.48 5.33 -6.22
N ASN A 43 9.18 4.23 -5.95
CA ASN A 43 10.24 3.72 -6.82
C ASN A 43 9.67 2.95 -8.02
N TYR A 44 9.38 3.69 -9.09
CA TYR A 44 8.82 3.15 -10.33
C TYR A 44 9.75 2.15 -11.03
N GLY A 45 11.08 2.35 -10.96
CA GLY A 45 12.04 1.37 -11.50
C GLY A 45 11.97 0.03 -10.76
N SER A 46 11.84 0.07 -9.44
CA SER A 46 11.56 -1.11 -8.62
C SER A 46 10.23 -1.75 -8.99
N MET A 47 9.16 -0.96 -9.18
CA MET A 47 7.85 -1.49 -9.56
C MET A 47 7.82 -2.12 -10.95
N GLN A 48 8.52 -1.53 -11.91
CA GLN A 48 8.66 -2.05 -13.27
C GLN A 48 9.44 -3.36 -13.26
N TRP A 49 10.58 -3.41 -12.55
CA TRP A 49 11.35 -4.63 -12.41
C TRP A 49 10.53 -5.75 -11.76
N GLU A 50 9.80 -5.45 -10.67
CA GLU A 50 8.87 -6.43 -10.05
C GLU A 50 7.83 -6.93 -11.06
N SER A 51 7.27 -6.05 -11.89
CA SER A 51 6.22 -6.42 -12.84
C SER A 51 6.76 -7.31 -13.97
N SER A 52 7.99 -7.06 -14.43
CA SER A 52 8.63 -7.87 -15.48
C SER A 52 9.22 -9.19 -14.99
N HIS A 53 9.70 -9.25 -13.73
CA HIS A 53 10.42 -10.41 -13.19
C HIS A 53 9.58 -11.27 -12.24
N ARG A 54 8.42 -10.78 -11.78
CA ARG A 54 7.43 -11.63 -11.10
C ARG A 54 6.62 -12.43 -12.12
N GLY A 55 7.21 -13.48 -12.69
CA GLY A 55 6.43 -14.53 -13.34
C GLY A 55 5.62 -15.29 -12.28
N ARG A 56 4.29 -15.09 -12.21
CA ARG A 56 3.26 -15.80 -11.39
C ARG A 56 3.61 -16.19 -9.93
N SER A 57 4.72 -15.70 -9.37
CA SER A 57 5.33 -16.29 -8.18
C SER A 57 4.85 -15.60 -6.91
N ASN A 58 4.01 -16.35 -6.21
CA ASN A 58 4.01 -16.49 -4.76
C ASN A 58 4.00 -15.18 -3.98
N TYR A 59 2.79 -14.72 -3.71
CA TYR A 59 2.44 -13.94 -2.52
C TYR A 59 2.74 -14.78 -1.27
N GLN A 60 4.01 -15.11 -1.01
CA GLN A 60 4.42 -15.66 0.29
C GLN A 60 4.44 -14.50 1.27
N TYR A 61 3.25 -14.23 1.80
CA TYR A 61 3.06 -13.46 3.01
C TYR A 61 3.96 -14.09 4.07
N ARG A 62 5.06 -13.42 4.43
CA ARG A 62 5.95 -13.88 5.50
C ARG A 62 5.28 -13.56 6.84
N SER A 63 4.17 -14.23 7.13
CA SER A 63 3.60 -14.26 8.48
C SER A 63 4.58 -15.02 9.39
N GLY A 64 4.96 -14.38 10.49
CA GLY A 64 5.51 -15.06 11.67
C GLY A 64 6.94 -15.57 11.55
N ARG A 65 7.93 -14.69 11.73
CA ARG A 65 9.14 -15.10 12.45
C ARG A 65 9.63 -13.99 13.38
N SER A 66 8.76 -13.61 14.31
CA SER A 66 9.13 -13.01 15.60
C SER A 66 9.85 -14.05 16.46
N GLY A 67 11.02 -14.49 16.00
CA GLY A 67 11.95 -15.24 16.83
C GLY A 67 12.70 -14.25 17.70
N PHE A 68 12.13 -13.93 18.87
CA PHE A 68 12.87 -13.33 19.98
C PHE A 68 14.05 -14.25 20.31
N ARG A 69 15.20 -14.00 19.68
CA ARG A 69 16.47 -14.61 20.08
C ARG A 69 17.16 -13.61 20.99
N ARG A 70 16.69 -13.53 22.24
CA ARG A 70 17.47 -12.97 23.34
C ARG A 70 18.62 -13.93 23.60
N ARG A 71 19.84 -13.47 23.39
CA ARG A 71 21.02 -13.94 24.11
C ARG A 71 21.79 -12.70 24.54
#